data_AF-A0A556C5Z0-F1
#
_entry.id   AF-A0A556C5Z0-F1
#
_cell.length_a   1.000
_cell.length_b   1.000
_cell.length_c   1.000
_cell.angle_alpha   90.00
_cell.angle_beta   90.00
_cell.angle_gamma   90.00
#
_symmetry.space_group_name_H-M   'P 1'
#
loop_
_entity.id
_entity.type
_entity.pdbx_description
1 polymer ?
#
loop_
_entity_poly.entity_id
_entity_poly.type
_entity_poly.pdbx_seq_one_letter_code
_entity_poly.pdbx_strand_id
1 'polypeptide(L)'
;MRTPIPDYLTEILDSLRSGDGGAVADYIPSLKTADAELFAVAITTVDGRSYTAGDCDVEFSIQSMSKPFAYAAALADRGEDIVADHVGVDPSGEAFNELSLETGSHRPRNPMINAGAITAHSLLVGPGASIEERVERALGFFSQLAGRRLSIDESIRESELATADRNLSIAHMLRSYGIIDDDPHDVVAGYTAQCSITVTVRDIAMMAATLAAGGVHPVSGQRIIDRHASRRTLSVMAAAGMYDAAGSWFNDVGIPAKSGVAGGLLGALPGQVGIGSFSPRLDDHGNSVRGVKVFRRLSADMGLHLMETEAFGSRALRGVRDDGDLTIVELQGVVNFVGAEGLLDSLDSHQPSTATVIFDTSRVDDFTDVGRRMALEGMRRLVLDGHSVGLIDPGRKLPEPDLGDGTRPFDATE
;
A
#
# COMPACT_ATOMS: atom_id res chain seq x y z
N MET A 1 -6.30 -14.04 28.00
CA MET A 1 -5.93 -12.61 27.98
C MET A 1 -6.41 -12.02 26.67
N ARG A 2 -7.00 -10.82 26.66
CA ARG A 2 -7.34 -10.09 25.42
C ARG A 2 -6.13 -9.26 24.98
N THR A 3 -5.96 -9.03 23.68
CA THR A 3 -4.92 -8.10 23.21
C THR A 3 -5.20 -6.68 23.72
N PRO A 4 -4.18 -5.90 24.12
CA PRO A 4 -4.36 -4.53 24.59
C PRO A 4 -4.56 -3.51 23.46
N ILE A 5 -4.37 -3.88 22.19
CA ILE A 5 -4.43 -2.95 21.05
C ILE A 5 -5.79 -2.21 20.95
N PRO A 6 -6.96 -2.88 21.06
CA PRO A 6 -8.24 -2.17 21.04
C PRO A 6 -8.43 -1.21 22.21
N ASP A 7 -7.88 -1.54 23.39
CA ASP A 7 -7.95 -0.67 24.57
C ASP A 7 -7.12 0.61 24.33
N TYR A 8 -5.93 0.48 23.76
CA TYR A 8 -5.10 1.61 23.35
C TYR A 8 -5.77 2.48 22.27
N LEU A 9 -6.39 1.87 21.26
CA LEU A 9 -7.14 2.63 20.24
C LEU A 9 -8.29 3.42 20.88
N THR A 10 -8.98 2.83 21.85
CA THR A 10 -10.04 3.51 22.61
C THR A 10 -9.48 4.69 23.41
N GLU A 11 -8.33 4.51 24.08
CA GLU A 11 -7.65 5.57 24.81
C GLU A 11 -7.26 6.76 23.89
N ILE A 12 -6.77 6.48 22.68
CA ILE A 12 -6.51 7.53 21.68
C ILE A 12 -7.80 8.30 21.38
N LEU A 13 -8.88 7.59 21.05
CA LEU A 13 -10.15 8.25 20.69
C LEU A 13 -10.68 9.12 21.83
N ASP A 14 -10.65 8.61 23.07
CA ASP A 14 -11.13 9.34 24.25
C ASP A 14 -10.28 10.58 24.54
N SER A 15 -8.95 10.47 24.42
CA SER A 15 -8.03 11.61 24.61
C SER A 15 -8.20 12.72 23.57
N LEU A 16 -8.70 12.38 22.38
CA LEU A 16 -8.86 13.31 21.25
C LEU A 16 -10.32 13.75 21.05
N ARG A 17 -11.28 13.19 21.79
CA ARG A 17 -12.72 13.41 21.61
C ARG A 17 -13.12 14.88 21.83
N SER A 18 -12.46 15.57 22.75
CA SER A 18 -12.69 16.99 23.06
C SER A 18 -12.10 17.97 22.04
N GLY A 19 -11.31 17.50 21.07
CA GLY A 19 -10.79 18.33 19.99
C GLY A 19 -11.90 18.68 18.98
N ASP A 20 -12.50 19.85 19.13
CA ASP A 20 -13.70 20.30 18.41
C ASP A 20 -13.42 21.21 17.20
N GLY A 21 -12.16 21.51 16.90
CA GLY A 21 -11.79 22.33 15.75
C GLY A 21 -12.19 21.75 14.38
N GLY A 22 -12.26 22.62 13.38
CA GLY A 22 -12.62 22.29 12.01
C GLY A 22 -14.13 22.32 11.73
N ALA A 23 -14.50 22.00 10.49
CA ALA A 23 -15.88 21.97 10.03
C ALA A 23 -16.13 20.80 9.07
N VAL A 24 -17.38 20.33 8.98
CA VAL A 24 -17.77 19.35 7.95
C VAL A 24 -17.71 19.98 6.56
N ALA A 25 -17.46 19.18 5.53
CA ALA A 25 -17.50 19.65 4.15
C ALA A 25 -18.92 20.16 3.80
N ASP A 26 -19.02 21.40 3.31
CA ASP A 26 -20.28 22.09 3.07
C ASP A 26 -20.64 22.26 1.58
N TYR A 27 -19.67 22.09 0.69
CA TYR A 27 -19.84 22.18 -0.76
C TYR A 27 -20.52 20.94 -1.38
N ILE A 28 -20.55 19.81 -0.65
CA ILE A 28 -21.34 18.63 -1.00
C ILE A 28 -22.53 18.56 -0.02
N PRO A 29 -23.77 18.85 -0.47
CA PRO A 29 -24.96 18.87 0.38
C PRO A 29 -25.14 17.65 1.29
N SER A 30 -24.84 16.44 0.79
CA SER A 30 -24.96 15.19 1.55
C SER A 30 -23.92 15.03 2.66
N LEU A 31 -22.73 15.63 2.52
CA LEU A 31 -21.69 15.62 3.57
C LEU A 31 -21.95 16.68 4.65
N LYS A 32 -22.63 17.77 4.29
CA LYS A 32 -22.98 18.86 5.21
C LYS A 32 -23.85 18.40 6.38
N THR A 33 -24.65 17.36 6.18
CA THR A 33 -25.54 16.79 7.20
C THR A 33 -24.91 15.64 8.00
N ALA A 34 -23.63 15.32 7.75
CA ALA A 34 -22.94 14.27 8.48
C ALA A 34 -22.87 14.59 9.98
N ASP A 35 -23.02 13.57 10.83
CA ASP A 35 -22.83 13.72 12.27
C ASP A 35 -21.35 13.99 12.57
N ALA A 36 -21.06 15.24 12.93
CA ALA A 36 -19.71 15.72 13.16
C ALA A 36 -19.01 15.07 14.35
N GLU A 37 -19.75 14.39 15.24
CA GLU A 37 -19.21 13.74 16.43
C GLU A 37 -18.67 12.33 16.18
N LEU A 38 -19.03 11.71 15.05
CA LEU A 38 -18.54 10.38 14.66
C LEU A 38 -17.00 10.33 14.66
N PHE A 39 -16.47 9.28 15.29
CA PHE A 39 -15.03 9.12 15.44
C PHE A 39 -14.63 7.65 15.57
N ALA A 40 -13.77 7.20 14.67
CA ALA A 40 -13.37 5.81 14.57
C ALA A 40 -11.94 5.63 14.08
N VAL A 41 -11.32 4.51 14.48
CA VAL A 41 -10.01 4.07 13.99
C VAL A 41 -9.97 2.55 13.86
N ALA A 42 -9.35 2.07 12.79
CA ALA A 42 -9.04 0.66 12.57
C ALA A 42 -7.58 0.48 12.14
N ILE A 43 -6.97 -0.61 12.58
CA ILE A 43 -5.66 -1.09 12.15
C ILE A 43 -5.82 -2.54 11.70
N THR A 44 -5.30 -2.86 10.52
CA THR A 44 -5.20 -4.22 10.01
C THR A 44 -3.74 -4.55 9.74
N THR A 45 -3.21 -5.58 10.39
CA THR A 45 -1.82 -6.05 10.16
C THR A 45 -1.70 -6.73 8.80
N VAL A 46 -0.49 -6.79 8.24
CA VAL A 46 -0.22 -7.59 7.02
C VAL A 46 -0.51 -9.09 7.20
N ASP A 47 -0.53 -9.58 8.44
CA ASP A 47 -0.97 -10.95 8.80
C ASP A 47 -2.50 -11.13 8.88
N GLY A 48 -3.30 -10.10 8.58
CA GLY A 48 -4.76 -10.18 8.55
C GLY A 48 -5.48 -10.02 9.89
N ARG A 49 -4.81 -9.55 10.94
CA ARG A 49 -5.45 -9.23 12.23
C ARG A 49 -5.98 -7.80 12.22
N SER A 50 -7.27 -7.61 12.50
CA SER A 50 -7.90 -6.29 12.54
C SER A 50 -8.28 -5.89 13.97
N TYR A 51 -7.97 -4.65 14.34
CA TYR A 51 -8.29 -4.02 15.62
C TYR A 51 -9.02 -2.71 15.37
N THR A 52 -10.05 -2.43 16.16
CA THR A 52 -10.95 -1.28 15.93
C THR A 52 -11.43 -0.65 17.21
N ALA A 53 -11.70 0.66 17.16
CA ALA A 53 -12.37 1.40 18.23
C ALA A 53 -13.29 2.50 17.64
N GLY A 54 -14.35 2.87 18.37
CA GLY A 54 -15.31 3.89 17.96
C GLY A 54 -16.30 3.44 16.88
N ASP A 55 -16.78 4.38 16.08
CA ASP A 55 -17.87 4.23 15.10
C ASP A 55 -17.43 3.50 13.80
N CYS A 56 -16.72 2.38 13.93
CA CYS A 56 -16.01 1.72 12.82
C CYS A 56 -16.91 1.09 11.75
N ASP A 57 -18.19 0.90 12.02
CA ASP A 57 -19.14 0.24 11.12
C ASP A 57 -20.03 1.26 10.37
N VAL A 58 -19.84 2.57 10.60
CA VAL A 58 -20.53 3.62 9.85
C VAL A 58 -19.95 3.68 8.43
N GLU A 59 -20.83 3.60 7.45
CA GLU A 59 -20.47 3.78 6.05
C GLU A 59 -20.41 5.26 5.69
N PHE A 60 -19.44 5.62 4.86
CA PHE A 60 -19.25 6.94 4.29
C PHE A 60 -18.61 6.82 2.89
N SER A 61 -18.70 7.88 2.08
CA SER A 61 -18.08 7.87 0.75
C SER A 61 -16.55 7.91 0.84
N ILE A 62 -15.88 7.07 0.07
CA ILE A 62 -14.41 6.92 0.08
C ILE A 62 -13.69 8.19 -0.41
N GLN A 63 -14.33 8.98 -1.28
CA GLN A 63 -13.81 10.25 -1.79
C GLN A 63 -12.38 10.11 -2.36
N SER A 64 -11.53 11.10 -2.13
CA SER A 64 -10.13 11.11 -2.58
C SER A 64 -9.28 9.96 -2.04
N MET A 65 -9.73 9.18 -1.04
CA MET A 65 -9.03 7.95 -0.64
C MET A 65 -9.14 6.85 -1.69
N SER A 66 -10.02 6.98 -2.68
CA SER A 66 -10.11 6.07 -3.83
C SER A 66 -8.93 6.17 -4.78
N LYS A 67 -8.27 7.34 -4.85
CA LYS A 67 -7.26 7.65 -5.87
C LYS A 67 -6.07 6.68 -5.90
N PRO A 68 -5.45 6.31 -4.76
CA PRO A 68 -4.38 5.32 -4.76
C PRO A 68 -4.82 3.97 -5.32
N PHE A 69 -6.03 3.54 -5.01
CA PHE A 69 -6.55 2.25 -5.46
C PHE A 69 -6.89 2.26 -6.95
N ALA A 70 -7.47 3.34 -7.47
CA ALA A 70 -7.70 3.50 -8.91
C ALA A 70 -6.39 3.56 -9.70
N TYR A 71 -5.36 4.22 -9.16
CA TYR A 71 -4.03 4.22 -9.72
C TYR A 71 -3.40 2.83 -9.76
N ALA A 72 -3.50 2.07 -8.66
CA ALA A 72 -3.04 0.68 -8.61
C ALA A 72 -3.78 -0.22 -9.62
N ALA A 73 -5.09 -0.03 -9.80
CA ALA A 73 -5.88 -0.73 -10.81
C ALA A 73 -5.44 -0.38 -12.23
N ALA A 74 -5.21 0.91 -12.53
CA ALA A 74 -4.72 1.34 -13.84
C ALA A 74 -3.33 0.75 -14.16
N LEU A 75 -2.42 0.69 -13.17
CA LEU A 75 -1.13 0.02 -13.33
C LEU A 75 -1.28 -1.48 -13.62
N ALA A 76 -2.24 -2.15 -12.97
CA ALA A 76 -2.52 -3.55 -13.21
C ALA A 76 -3.13 -3.82 -14.61
N ASP A 77 -4.02 -2.93 -15.07
CA ASP A 77 -4.73 -3.11 -16.33
C ASP A 77 -3.89 -2.69 -17.55
N ARG A 78 -3.07 -1.65 -17.41
CA ARG A 78 -2.37 -1.01 -18.54
C ARG A 78 -0.85 -1.13 -18.51
N GLY A 79 -0.28 -1.60 -17.39
CA GLY A 79 1.16 -1.62 -17.19
C GLY A 79 1.75 -0.24 -16.87
N GLU A 80 2.98 -0.24 -16.39
CA GLU A 80 3.63 0.98 -15.87
C GLU A 80 3.97 2.00 -16.94
N ASP A 81 4.40 1.56 -18.13
CA ASP A 81 4.83 2.46 -19.20
C ASP A 81 3.67 3.32 -19.70
N ILE A 82 2.53 2.69 -20.02
CA ILE A 82 1.33 3.39 -20.47
C ILE A 82 0.84 4.38 -19.41
N VAL A 83 0.79 3.96 -18.14
CA VAL A 83 0.35 4.85 -17.06
C VAL A 83 1.32 6.02 -16.88
N ALA A 84 2.63 5.79 -16.97
CA ALA A 84 3.64 6.84 -16.84
C ALA A 84 3.57 7.89 -17.96
N ASP A 85 3.16 7.50 -19.17
CA ASP A 85 2.96 8.43 -20.29
C ASP A 85 1.80 9.41 -20.02
N HIS A 86 0.82 9.01 -19.21
CA HIS A 86 -0.40 9.77 -18.96
C HIS A 86 -0.42 10.48 -17.61
N VAL A 87 0.29 9.97 -16.60
CA VAL A 87 0.34 10.58 -15.26
C VAL A 87 1.74 10.47 -14.65
N GLY A 88 2.24 11.60 -14.13
CA GLY A 88 3.52 11.68 -13.43
C GLY A 88 3.47 11.06 -12.03
N VAL A 89 4.56 11.24 -11.29
CA VAL A 89 4.69 10.80 -9.88
C VAL A 89 5.23 11.90 -8.95
N ASP A 90 5.43 13.10 -9.48
CA ASP A 90 6.05 14.21 -8.75
C ASP A 90 5.02 14.92 -7.85
N PRO A 91 5.42 15.37 -6.65
CA PRO A 91 4.57 16.21 -5.83
C PRO A 91 4.24 17.51 -6.59
N SER A 92 2.98 17.94 -6.50
CA SER A 92 2.59 19.28 -6.93
C SER A 92 2.91 20.26 -5.80
N GLY A 93 3.87 21.16 -6.02
CA GLY A 93 4.18 22.25 -5.07
C GLY A 93 3.22 23.43 -5.14
N GLU A 94 2.21 23.35 -6.00
CA GLU A 94 1.16 24.35 -6.16
C GLU A 94 -0.07 23.91 -5.35
N ALA A 95 -0.75 24.88 -4.72
CA ALA A 95 -1.95 24.64 -3.96
C ALA A 95 -2.93 23.78 -4.77
N PHE A 96 -3.74 22.97 -4.08
CA PHE A 96 -4.80 22.11 -4.63
C PHE A 96 -5.64 22.72 -5.79
N ASN A 97 -5.61 24.04 -5.94
CA ASN A 97 -6.37 24.87 -6.87
C ASN A 97 -5.73 25.13 -8.25
N GLU A 98 -4.42 24.98 -8.46
CA GLU A 98 -3.82 25.12 -9.80
C GLU A 98 -3.85 23.79 -10.57
N LEU A 99 -4.02 23.87 -11.90
CA LEU A 99 -4.25 22.70 -12.78
C LEU A 99 -3.12 21.66 -12.75
N SER A 100 -1.98 21.95 -12.10
CA SER A 100 -0.92 21.01 -11.73
C SER A 100 -0.53 20.03 -12.85
N LEU A 101 -0.34 20.57 -14.04
CA LEU A 101 0.20 19.84 -15.21
C LEU A 101 1.72 20.09 -15.30
N GLU A 102 2.45 19.09 -15.77
CA GLU A 102 3.88 19.23 -16.07
C GLU A 102 4.11 20.14 -17.28
N THR A 103 5.17 20.96 -17.23
CA THR A 103 5.58 21.79 -18.35
C THR A 103 6.07 20.92 -19.51
N GLY A 104 5.43 21.02 -20.67
CA GLY A 104 5.84 20.33 -21.90
C GLY A 104 5.13 19.00 -22.14
N SER A 105 5.21 18.06 -21.21
CA SER A 105 4.47 16.78 -21.30
C SER A 105 2.97 16.96 -21.07
N HIS A 106 2.55 18.01 -20.36
CA HIS A 106 1.18 18.33 -20.01
C HIS A 106 0.41 17.24 -19.23
N ARG A 107 1.08 16.16 -18.85
CA ARG A 107 0.51 15.14 -17.95
C ARG A 107 0.33 15.72 -16.55
N PRO A 108 -0.71 15.30 -15.80
CA PRO A 108 -0.84 15.64 -14.39
C PRO A 108 0.38 15.18 -13.60
N ARG A 109 0.81 15.99 -12.64
CA ARG A 109 2.03 15.71 -11.85
C ARG A 109 1.99 14.39 -11.08
N ASN A 110 0.84 13.99 -10.55
CA ASN A 110 0.68 12.73 -9.82
C ASN A 110 -0.79 12.27 -9.76
N PRO A 111 -1.07 10.98 -9.48
CA PRO A 111 -2.42 10.45 -9.32
C PRO A 111 -3.18 10.88 -8.05
N MET A 112 -2.56 11.60 -7.11
CA MET A 112 -3.20 12.01 -5.85
C MET A 112 -3.99 13.32 -5.97
N ILE A 113 -3.70 14.13 -6.99
CA ILE A 113 -4.50 15.30 -7.39
C ILE A 113 -5.66 14.90 -8.31
N ASN A 114 -6.68 15.75 -8.44
CA ASN A 114 -7.88 15.44 -9.23
C ASN A 114 -7.55 15.17 -10.70
N ALA A 115 -6.66 15.96 -11.32
CA ALA A 115 -6.27 15.75 -12.72
C ALA A 115 -5.65 14.37 -12.96
N GLY A 116 -4.75 13.94 -12.09
CA GLY A 116 -4.16 12.60 -12.17
C GLY A 116 -5.14 11.49 -11.82
N ALA A 117 -6.08 11.73 -10.91
CA ALA A 117 -7.11 10.75 -10.56
C ALA A 117 -8.15 10.54 -11.68
N ILE A 118 -8.59 11.62 -12.34
CA ILE A 118 -9.45 11.57 -13.52
C ILE A 118 -8.73 10.81 -14.64
N THR A 119 -7.43 11.11 -14.84
CA THR A 119 -6.60 10.39 -15.82
C THR A 119 -6.47 8.91 -15.46
N ALA A 120 -6.16 8.57 -14.21
CA ALA A 120 -6.06 7.18 -13.75
C ALA A 120 -7.38 6.42 -13.93
N HIS A 121 -8.52 7.05 -13.65
CA HIS A 121 -9.84 6.46 -13.90
C HIS A 121 -10.06 6.21 -15.40
N SER A 122 -9.66 7.15 -16.26
CA SER A 122 -9.78 6.97 -17.71
C SER A 122 -8.93 5.82 -18.28
N LEU A 123 -7.91 5.38 -17.54
CA LEU A 123 -7.03 4.30 -17.96
C LEU A 123 -7.55 2.91 -17.58
N LEU A 124 -8.55 2.80 -16.71
CA LEU A 124 -9.10 1.53 -16.25
C LEU A 124 -9.58 0.67 -17.42
N VAL A 125 -9.42 -0.66 -17.28
CA VAL A 125 -9.73 -1.68 -18.30
C VAL A 125 -8.83 -1.60 -19.53
N GLY A 126 -9.03 -0.61 -20.40
CA GLY A 126 -8.34 -0.54 -21.69
C GLY A 126 -8.93 0.51 -22.64
N PRO A 127 -8.28 0.75 -23.79
CA PRO A 127 -8.81 1.64 -24.81
C PRO A 127 -10.19 1.21 -25.29
N GLY A 128 -11.11 2.17 -25.43
CA GLY A 128 -12.48 1.91 -25.92
C GLY A 128 -13.43 1.27 -24.91
N ALA A 129 -13.00 1.03 -23.66
CA ALA A 129 -13.89 0.57 -22.59
C ALA A 129 -14.96 1.63 -22.27
N SER A 130 -16.19 1.17 -22.01
CA SER A 130 -17.31 2.05 -21.65
C SER A 130 -17.16 2.62 -20.23
N ILE A 131 -17.97 3.63 -19.91
CA ILE A 131 -18.03 4.23 -18.57
C ILE A 131 -18.42 3.16 -17.55
N GLU A 132 -19.44 2.36 -17.87
CA GLU A 132 -19.96 1.30 -17.02
C GLU A 132 -18.90 0.25 -16.73
N GLU A 133 -18.13 -0.16 -17.73
CA GLU A 133 -17.03 -1.12 -17.55
C GLU A 133 -15.94 -0.58 -16.62
N ARG A 134 -15.60 0.72 -16.71
CA ARG A 134 -14.61 1.36 -15.84
C ARG A 134 -15.13 1.53 -14.41
N VAL A 135 -16.39 1.89 -14.24
CA VAL A 135 -17.04 1.99 -12.92
C VAL A 135 -17.14 0.62 -12.27
N GLU A 136 -17.55 -0.42 -13.02
CA GLU A 136 -17.59 -1.79 -12.54
C GLU A 136 -16.19 -2.31 -12.18
N ARG A 137 -15.17 -2.00 -13.00
CA ARG A 137 -13.78 -2.33 -12.72
C ARG A 137 -13.30 -1.72 -11.40
N ALA A 138 -13.58 -0.44 -11.17
CA ALA A 138 -13.22 0.27 -9.93
C ALA A 138 -13.94 -0.35 -8.72
N LEU A 139 -15.27 -0.50 -8.79
CA LEU A 139 -16.07 -1.06 -7.72
C LEU A 139 -15.67 -2.51 -7.38
N GLY A 140 -15.46 -3.32 -8.40
CA GLY A 140 -15.03 -4.71 -8.28
C GLY A 140 -13.63 -4.83 -7.68
N PHE A 141 -12.69 -3.96 -8.09
CA PHE A 141 -11.35 -3.93 -7.51
C PHE A 141 -11.37 -3.51 -6.04
N PHE A 142 -12.11 -2.46 -5.70
CA PHE A 142 -12.17 -1.96 -4.33
C PHE A 142 -12.86 -2.98 -3.42
N SER A 143 -13.88 -3.68 -3.94
CA SER A 143 -14.53 -4.80 -3.25
C SER A 143 -13.56 -5.95 -2.96
N GLN A 144 -12.69 -6.30 -3.92
CA GLN A 144 -11.66 -7.31 -3.69
C GLN A 144 -10.68 -6.89 -2.59
N LEU A 145 -10.23 -5.63 -2.60
CA LEU A 145 -9.33 -5.08 -1.58
C LEU A 145 -9.96 -5.00 -0.19
N ALA A 146 -11.26 -4.72 -0.11
CA ALA A 146 -12.02 -4.67 1.14
C ALA A 146 -12.40 -6.07 1.66
N GLY A 147 -12.36 -7.10 0.81
CA GLY A 147 -12.81 -8.45 1.14
C GLY A 147 -14.34 -8.60 1.23
N ARG A 148 -15.10 -7.62 0.74
CA ARG A 148 -16.57 -7.64 0.67
C ARG A 148 -17.08 -6.86 -0.54
N ARG A 149 -18.31 -7.11 -0.97
CA ARG A 149 -18.97 -6.29 -2.00
C ARG A 149 -19.25 -4.89 -1.44
N LEU A 150 -18.72 -3.87 -2.10
CA LEU A 150 -19.03 -2.45 -1.85
C LEU A 150 -20.18 -2.00 -2.77
N SER A 151 -20.68 -0.79 -2.51
CA SER A 151 -21.74 -0.14 -3.29
C SER A 151 -21.39 1.31 -3.57
N ILE A 152 -22.11 1.93 -4.52
CA ILE A 152 -22.00 3.35 -4.82
C ILE A 152 -23.20 4.05 -4.19
N ASP A 153 -22.96 5.17 -3.49
CA ASP A 153 -24.01 6.05 -3.02
C ASP A 153 -24.47 6.95 -4.18
N GLU A 154 -25.60 6.60 -4.77
CA GLU A 154 -26.18 7.34 -5.90
C GLU A 154 -26.57 8.77 -5.54
N SER A 155 -26.98 9.04 -4.29
CA SER A 155 -27.34 10.38 -3.83
C SER A 155 -26.12 11.29 -3.77
N ILE A 156 -24.99 10.78 -3.25
CA ILE A 156 -23.72 11.49 -3.26
C ILE A 156 -23.24 11.71 -4.70
N ARG A 157 -23.31 10.66 -5.54
CA ARG A 157 -22.88 10.73 -6.94
C ARG A 157 -23.64 11.81 -7.72
N GLU A 158 -24.96 11.83 -7.63
CA GLU A 158 -25.81 12.83 -8.28
C GLU A 158 -25.53 14.24 -7.74
N SER A 159 -25.38 14.39 -6.42
CA SER A 159 -25.11 15.69 -5.80
C SER A 159 -23.74 16.26 -6.18
N GLU A 160 -22.71 15.42 -6.32
CA GLU A 160 -21.39 15.86 -6.75
C GLU A 160 -21.35 16.19 -8.24
N LEU A 161 -22.02 15.38 -9.07
CA LEU A 161 -22.13 15.63 -10.51
C LEU A 161 -22.80 16.97 -10.81
N ALA A 162 -23.81 17.37 -10.03
CA ALA A 162 -24.50 18.64 -10.19
C ALA A 162 -23.61 19.87 -9.96
N THR A 163 -22.46 19.72 -9.29
CA THR A 163 -21.50 20.81 -8.98
C THR A 163 -20.09 20.53 -9.50
N ALA A 164 -19.95 19.61 -10.48
CA ALA A 164 -18.67 19.09 -10.96
C ALA A 164 -17.90 20.03 -11.92
N ASP A 165 -18.27 21.30 -12.06
CA ASP A 165 -17.69 22.26 -13.00
C ASP A 165 -16.16 22.27 -12.99
N ARG A 166 -15.55 22.20 -11.80
CA ARG A 166 -14.09 22.15 -11.65
C ARG A 166 -13.47 20.89 -12.25
N ASN A 167 -14.06 19.72 -11.97
CA ASN A 167 -13.57 18.46 -12.51
C ASN A 167 -13.81 18.37 -14.02
N LEU A 168 -14.93 18.92 -14.52
CA LEU A 168 -15.19 19.05 -15.95
C LEU A 168 -14.17 19.95 -16.63
N SER A 169 -13.84 21.10 -16.04
CA SER A 169 -12.78 21.99 -16.55
C SER A 169 -11.44 21.28 -16.65
N ILE A 170 -11.05 20.52 -15.61
CA ILE A 170 -9.85 19.68 -15.62
C ILE A 170 -9.92 18.65 -16.75
N ALA A 171 -11.02 17.91 -16.88
CA ALA A 171 -11.16 16.87 -17.90
C ALA A 171 -11.12 17.44 -19.34
N HIS A 172 -11.77 18.58 -19.59
CA HIS A 172 -11.66 19.28 -20.87
C HIS A 172 -10.21 19.72 -21.19
N MET A 173 -9.48 20.17 -20.16
CA MET A 173 -8.06 20.52 -20.30
C MET A 173 -7.21 19.28 -20.62
N LEU A 174 -7.43 18.17 -19.93
CA LEU A 174 -6.72 16.92 -20.20
C LEU A 174 -6.97 16.42 -21.62
N ARG A 175 -8.22 16.54 -22.10
CA ARG A 175 -8.58 16.18 -23.47
C ARG A 175 -7.94 17.10 -24.50
N SER A 176 -7.85 18.41 -24.23
CA SER A 176 -7.22 19.34 -25.17
C SER A 176 -5.72 19.08 -25.36
N TYR A 177 -5.05 18.53 -24.35
CA TYR A 177 -3.66 18.08 -24.42
C TYR A 177 -3.48 16.62 -24.88
N GLY A 178 -4.56 15.91 -25.18
CA GLY A 178 -4.50 14.50 -25.60
C GLY A 178 -4.07 13.54 -24.48
N ILE A 179 -4.27 13.92 -23.21
CA ILE A 179 -4.02 13.04 -22.05
C ILE A 179 -5.19 12.07 -21.84
N ILE A 180 -6.42 12.48 -22.20
CA ILE A 180 -7.57 11.58 -22.21
C ILE A 180 -8.26 11.67 -23.58
N ASP A 181 -8.69 10.52 -24.11
CA ASP A 181 -9.38 10.42 -25.40
C ASP A 181 -10.91 10.50 -25.27
N ASP A 182 -11.43 10.00 -24.14
CA ASP A 182 -12.86 9.88 -23.88
C ASP A 182 -13.55 11.24 -23.68
N ASP A 183 -14.88 11.23 -23.67
CA ASP A 183 -15.62 12.46 -23.39
C ASP A 183 -15.39 12.93 -21.93
N PRO A 184 -15.09 14.23 -21.69
CA PRO A 184 -14.84 14.75 -20.36
C PRO A 184 -16.00 14.54 -19.38
N HIS A 185 -17.24 14.60 -19.85
CA HIS A 185 -18.40 14.36 -18.99
C HIS A 185 -18.47 12.91 -18.53
N ASP A 186 -18.16 11.99 -19.44
CA ASP A 186 -18.18 10.55 -19.20
C ASP A 186 -17.10 10.13 -18.19
N VAL A 187 -15.87 10.64 -18.35
CA VAL A 187 -14.77 10.36 -17.40
C VAL A 187 -15.05 10.97 -16.03
N VAL A 188 -15.59 12.19 -15.98
CA VAL A 188 -15.95 12.83 -14.70
C VAL A 188 -17.09 12.07 -14.01
N ALA A 189 -18.08 11.58 -14.75
CA ALA A 189 -19.14 10.74 -14.19
C ALA A 189 -18.60 9.45 -13.59
N GLY A 190 -17.67 8.78 -14.27
CA GLY A 190 -17.00 7.59 -13.75
C GLY A 190 -16.14 7.87 -12.51
N TYR A 191 -15.35 8.95 -12.52
CA TYR A 191 -14.54 9.37 -11.38
C TYR A 191 -15.41 9.77 -10.17
N THR A 192 -16.52 10.47 -10.39
CA THR A 192 -17.47 10.79 -9.31
C THR A 192 -18.11 9.52 -8.74
N ALA A 193 -18.51 8.57 -9.59
CA ALA A 193 -19.01 7.26 -9.13
C ALA A 193 -17.98 6.51 -8.25
N GLN A 194 -16.70 6.56 -8.64
CA GLN A 194 -15.59 6.03 -7.83
C GLN A 194 -15.47 6.72 -6.47
N CYS A 195 -15.56 8.06 -6.40
CA CYS A 195 -15.52 8.81 -5.14
C CYS A 195 -16.72 8.50 -4.23
N SER A 196 -17.86 8.16 -4.82
CA SER A 196 -19.10 7.83 -4.11
C SER A 196 -19.19 6.37 -3.65
N ILE A 197 -18.16 5.55 -3.83
CA ILE A 197 -18.12 4.19 -3.28
C ILE A 197 -18.18 4.26 -1.75
N THR A 198 -19.10 3.51 -1.14
CA THR A 198 -19.30 3.47 0.31
C THR A 198 -18.35 2.47 0.97
N VAL A 199 -17.73 2.92 2.06
CA VAL A 199 -16.75 2.17 2.84
C VAL A 199 -16.94 2.45 4.33
N THR A 200 -16.47 1.53 5.15
CA THR A 200 -16.28 1.72 6.58
C THR A 200 -14.80 1.93 6.91
N VAL A 201 -14.51 2.28 8.17
CA VAL A 201 -13.12 2.38 8.64
C VAL A 201 -12.40 1.03 8.59
N ARG A 202 -13.13 -0.08 8.78
CA ARG A 202 -12.59 -1.44 8.63
C ARG A 202 -12.17 -1.73 7.20
N ASP A 203 -13.00 -1.35 6.23
CA ASP A 203 -12.70 -1.56 4.81
C ASP A 203 -11.42 -0.82 4.44
N ILE A 204 -11.32 0.46 4.83
CA ILE A 204 -10.13 1.28 4.56
C ILE A 204 -8.87 0.66 5.17
N ALA A 205 -8.91 0.18 6.41
CA ALA A 205 -7.77 -0.49 7.03
C ALA A 205 -7.36 -1.78 6.29
N MET A 206 -8.32 -2.60 5.84
CA MET A 206 -8.07 -3.82 5.07
C MET A 206 -7.49 -3.52 3.68
N MET A 207 -8.08 -2.57 2.96
CA MET A 207 -7.62 -2.13 1.65
C MET A 207 -6.19 -1.56 1.74
N ALA A 208 -5.92 -0.77 2.77
CA ALA A 208 -4.58 -0.23 3.06
C ALA A 208 -3.58 -1.34 3.40
N ALA A 209 -4.00 -2.33 4.18
CA ALA A 209 -3.14 -3.44 4.58
C ALA A 209 -2.76 -4.30 3.37
N THR A 210 -3.63 -4.41 2.37
CA THR A 210 -3.30 -5.04 1.08
C THR A 210 -2.18 -4.30 0.35
N LEU A 211 -2.20 -2.95 0.32
CA LEU A 211 -1.08 -2.17 -0.21
C LEU A 211 0.20 -2.39 0.63
N ALA A 212 0.09 -2.28 1.95
CA ALA A 212 1.20 -2.47 2.89
C ALA A 212 1.86 -3.86 2.75
N ALA A 213 1.07 -4.90 2.47
CA ALA A 213 1.53 -6.27 2.23
C ALA A 213 2.09 -6.51 0.81
N GLY A 214 2.40 -5.44 0.06
CA GLY A 214 2.94 -5.56 -1.29
C GLY A 214 1.93 -6.13 -2.29
N GLY A 215 0.65 -5.84 -2.09
CA GLY A 215 -0.46 -6.22 -2.96
C GLY A 215 -1.12 -7.56 -2.65
N VAL A 216 -0.73 -8.23 -1.56
CA VAL A 216 -1.34 -9.48 -1.09
C VAL A 216 -2.43 -9.15 -0.08
N HIS A 217 -3.65 -9.65 -0.31
CA HIS A 217 -4.75 -9.43 0.63
C HIS A 217 -4.49 -10.19 1.94
N PRO A 218 -4.44 -9.53 3.10
CA PRO A 218 -3.98 -10.12 4.36
C PRO A 218 -4.75 -11.36 4.83
N VAL A 219 -6.07 -11.40 4.55
CA VAL A 219 -6.93 -12.51 5.01
C VAL A 219 -6.99 -13.67 4.00
N SER A 220 -7.12 -13.39 2.69
CA SER A 220 -7.28 -14.44 1.68
C SER A 220 -5.94 -14.96 1.14
N GLY A 221 -4.84 -14.24 1.34
CA GLY A 221 -3.53 -14.55 0.77
C GLY A 221 -3.43 -14.34 -0.75
N GLN A 222 -4.50 -13.85 -1.39
CA GLN A 222 -4.52 -13.60 -2.83
C GLN A 222 -3.70 -12.35 -3.18
N ARG A 223 -2.86 -12.44 -4.21
CA ARG A 223 -2.25 -11.26 -4.82
C ARG A 223 -3.29 -10.53 -5.67
N ILE A 224 -3.73 -9.37 -5.19
CA ILE A 224 -4.68 -8.48 -5.89
C ILE A 224 -3.92 -7.42 -6.69
N ILE A 225 -2.80 -6.93 -6.15
CA ILE A 225 -1.96 -5.91 -6.77
C ILE A 225 -0.58 -6.52 -7.01
N ASP A 226 -0.01 -6.26 -8.18
CA ASP A 226 1.39 -6.59 -8.40
C ASP A 226 2.29 -5.87 -7.38
N ARG A 227 3.40 -6.52 -6.98
CA ARG A 227 4.31 -5.99 -5.96
C ARG A 227 4.88 -4.63 -6.38
N HIS A 228 5.23 -4.47 -7.66
CA HIS A 228 5.79 -3.22 -8.18
C HIS A 228 4.75 -2.11 -8.24
N ALA A 229 3.52 -2.44 -8.68
CA ALA A 229 2.41 -1.49 -8.69
C ALA A 229 2.03 -1.02 -7.28
N SER A 230 2.03 -1.93 -6.28
CA SER A 230 1.83 -1.58 -4.88
C SER A 230 2.93 -0.64 -4.37
N ARG A 231 4.20 -0.97 -4.63
CA ARG A 231 5.35 -0.13 -4.27
C ARG A 231 5.22 1.28 -4.85
N ARG A 232 4.93 1.39 -6.15
CA ARG A 232 4.80 2.68 -6.84
C ARG A 232 3.63 3.50 -6.26
N THR A 233 2.50 2.85 -5.99
CA THR A 233 1.34 3.49 -5.35
C THR A 233 1.70 4.05 -3.96
N LEU A 234 2.37 3.25 -3.13
CA LEU A 234 2.84 3.68 -1.80
C LEU A 234 3.85 4.83 -1.89
N SER A 235 4.77 4.80 -2.85
CA SER A 235 5.73 5.90 -3.07
C SER A 235 5.03 7.21 -3.40
N VAL A 236 4.03 7.18 -4.28
CA VAL A 236 3.27 8.39 -4.61
C VAL A 236 2.40 8.86 -3.43
N MET A 237 1.80 7.93 -2.67
CA MET A 237 1.09 8.29 -1.44
C MET A 237 2.00 8.99 -0.43
N ALA A 238 3.24 8.51 -0.26
CA ALA A 238 4.22 9.13 0.61
C ALA A 238 4.62 10.54 0.14
N ALA A 239 4.81 10.73 -1.16
CA ALA A 239 5.27 12.00 -1.72
C ALA A 239 4.16 13.06 -1.87
N ALA A 240 2.93 12.65 -2.18
CA ALA A 240 1.87 13.57 -2.63
C ALA A 240 0.49 13.34 -1.97
N GLY A 241 0.33 12.31 -1.15
CA GLY A 241 -0.99 11.89 -0.64
C GLY A 241 -1.64 12.88 0.34
N MET A 242 -0.83 13.69 1.02
CA MET A 242 -1.27 14.75 1.94
C MET A 242 -1.14 16.16 1.36
N TYR A 243 -1.06 16.26 0.02
CA TYR A 243 -1.02 17.53 -0.73
C TYR A 243 0.09 18.46 -0.23
N ASP A 244 -0.22 19.74 0.00
CA ASP A 244 0.71 20.77 0.46
C ASP A 244 1.36 20.45 1.83
N ALA A 245 0.73 19.56 2.60
CA ALA A 245 1.24 19.09 3.90
C ALA A 245 2.08 17.81 3.81
N ALA A 246 2.38 17.28 2.61
CA ALA A 246 3.11 16.02 2.47
C ALA A 246 4.50 16.05 3.16
N GLY A 247 5.23 17.16 3.05
CA GLY A 247 6.55 17.30 3.68
C GLY A 247 6.49 17.28 5.22
N SER A 248 5.61 18.07 5.82
CA SER A 248 5.43 18.08 7.29
C SER A 248 4.83 16.77 7.79
N TRP A 249 3.87 16.19 7.06
CA TRP A 249 3.30 14.88 7.35
C TRP A 249 4.36 13.77 7.39
N PHE A 250 5.26 13.75 6.40
CA PHE A 250 6.29 12.74 6.34
C PHE A 250 7.30 12.85 7.48
N ASN A 251 7.51 14.05 8.04
CA ASN A 251 8.37 14.27 9.20
C ASN A 251 7.66 13.94 10.53
N ASP A 252 6.41 14.36 10.68
CA ASP A 252 5.65 14.23 11.93
C ASP A 252 5.02 12.84 12.12
N VAL A 253 4.68 12.16 11.03
CA VAL A 253 3.89 10.92 11.01
C VAL A 253 4.57 9.81 10.23
N GLY A 254 5.15 10.11 9.06
CA GLY A 254 5.91 9.14 8.27
C GLY A 254 5.12 7.91 7.78
N ILE A 255 3.79 7.95 7.77
CA ILE A 255 2.94 6.87 7.23
C ILE A 255 2.42 7.33 5.86
N PRO A 256 2.68 6.61 4.74
CA PRO A 256 2.05 6.91 3.45
C PRO A 256 0.53 6.96 3.60
N ALA A 257 -0.09 8.09 3.26
CA ALA A 257 -1.49 8.35 3.60
C ALA A 257 -2.25 9.14 2.53
N LYS A 258 -3.58 9.12 2.61
CA LYS A 258 -4.48 9.93 1.78
C LYS A 258 -5.72 10.30 2.56
N SER A 259 -6.02 11.59 2.66
CA SER A 259 -7.31 12.05 3.23
C SER A 259 -8.42 12.16 2.18
N GLY A 260 -9.66 11.96 2.63
CA GLY A 260 -10.90 12.22 1.90
C GLY A 260 -11.79 13.21 2.66
N VAL A 261 -12.46 14.07 1.90
CA VAL A 261 -13.29 15.19 2.40
C VAL A 261 -14.55 14.75 3.16
N ALA A 262 -14.91 13.47 3.10
CA ALA A 262 -15.93 12.90 3.97
C ALA A 262 -15.45 12.78 5.44
N GLY A 263 -14.17 13.02 5.72
CA GLY A 263 -13.56 12.85 7.05
C GLY A 263 -12.73 11.59 7.20
N GLY A 264 -12.56 10.82 6.12
CA GLY A 264 -11.73 9.64 6.10
C GLY A 264 -10.23 9.95 5.98
N LEU A 265 -9.41 9.11 6.60
CA LEU A 265 -7.97 9.12 6.41
C LEU A 265 -7.44 7.69 6.28
N LEU A 266 -6.89 7.40 5.10
CA LEU A 266 -6.25 6.15 4.71
C LEU A 266 -4.76 6.22 5.04
N GLY A 267 -4.20 5.15 5.59
CA GLY A 267 -2.76 5.01 5.87
C GLY A 267 -2.25 3.60 5.59
N ALA A 268 -1.11 3.46 4.93
CA ALA A 268 -0.51 2.16 4.65
C ALA A 268 0.99 2.21 4.97
N LEU A 269 1.41 1.53 6.04
CA LEU A 269 2.80 1.41 6.44
C LEU A 269 3.39 0.10 5.87
N PRO A 270 4.30 0.16 4.88
CA PRO A 270 4.79 -1.02 4.16
C PRO A 270 5.35 -2.10 5.10
N GLY A 271 4.91 -3.34 4.89
CA GLY A 271 5.34 -4.51 5.66
C GLY A 271 4.74 -4.63 7.06
N GLN A 272 3.92 -3.68 7.51
CA GLN A 272 3.43 -3.65 8.90
C GLN A 272 1.91 -3.63 8.99
N VAL A 273 1.27 -2.51 8.63
CA VAL A 273 -0.15 -2.26 8.90
C VAL A 273 -0.82 -1.38 7.85
N GLY A 274 -2.10 -1.63 7.62
CA GLY A 274 -3.06 -0.69 7.06
C GLY A 274 -3.87 -0.02 8.15
N ILE A 275 -4.21 1.24 7.96
CA ILE A 275 -4.86 2.10 8.94
C ILE A 275 -6.00 2.86 8.26
N GLY A 276 -7.15 2.87 8.90
CA GLY A 276 -8.26 3.76 8.57
C GLY A 276 -8.60 4.60 9.80
N SER A 277 -8.91 5.87 9.60
CA SER A 277 -9.66 6.64 10.58
C SER A 277 -10.78 7.43 9.92
N PHE A 278 -11.80 7.76 10.69
CA PHE A 278 -12.93 8.56 10.24
C PHE A 278 -13.29 9.58 11.31
N SER A 279 -13.31 10.84 10.90
CA SER A 279 -13.90 11.93 11.66
C SER A 279 -14.29 13.07 10.72
N PRO A 280 -15.57 13.45 10.59
CA PRO A 280 -16.06 14.35 9.54
C PRO A 280 -15.48 15.78 9.52
N ARG A 281 -15.02 16.31 10.66
CA ARG A 281 -14.50 17.69 10.72
C ARG A 281 -13.12 17.79 10.05
N LEU A 282 -13.01 18.72 9.12
CA LEU A 282 -11.81 19.01 8.34
C LEU A 282 -11.10 20.27 8.82
N ASP A 283 -9.78 20.31 8.67
CA ASP A 283 -8.96 21.52 8.80
C ASP A 283 -9.03 22.39 7.52
N ASP A 284 -8.32 23.52 7.54
CA ASP A 284 -8.23 24.45 6.40
C ASP A 284 -7.57 23.84 5.15
N HIS A 285 -6.91 22.69 5.28
CA HIS A 285 -6.31 21.93 4.19
C HIS A 285 -7.21 20.78 3.69
N GLY A 286 -8.42 20.64 4.24
CA GLY A 286 -9.38 19.60 3.86
C GLY A 286 -9.06 18.21 4.41
N ASN A 287 -8.20 18.11 5.43
CA ASN A 287 -7.88 16.85 6.10
C ASN A 287 -8.69 16.69 7.39
N SER A 288 -9.03 15.44 7.75
CA SER A 288 -9.70 15.16 9.03
C SER A 288 -8.87 15.61 10.23
N VAL A 289 -9.38 16.57 11.03
CA VAL A 289 -8.66 17.15 12.18
C VAL A 289 -8.27 16.08 13.20
N ARG A 290 -9.25 15.25 13.58
CA ARG A 290 -9.03 14.18 14.56
C ARG A 290 -8.29 13.00 13.92
N GLY A 291 -8.54 12.69 12.65
CA GLY A 291 -7.81 11.66 11.92
C GLY A 291 -6.29 11.90 11.87
N VAL A 292 -5.87 13.13 11.54
CA VAL A 292 -4.44 13.52 11.54
C VAL A 292 -3.82 13.32 12.93
N LYS A 293 -4.54 13.69 14.01
CA LYS A 293 -4.06 13.51 15.38
C LYS A 293 -3.94 12.04 15.79
N VAL A 294 -4.87 11.19 15.36
CA VAL A 294 -4.78 9.73 15.56
C VAL A 294 -3.49 9.19 14.95
N PHE A 295 -3.22 9.56 13.70
CA PHE A 295 -2.02 9.11 12.99
C PHE A 295 -0.72 9.60 13.66
N ARG A 296 -0.68 10.84 14.13
CA ARG A 296 0.45 11.35 14.93
C ARG A 296 0.67 10.53 16.21
N ARG A 297 -0.41 10.17 16.93
CA ARG A 297 -0.33 9.32 18.13
C ARG A 297 0.17 7.91 17.80
N LEU A 298 -0.34 7.30 16.72
CA LEU A 298 0.12 5.99 16.26
C LEU A 298 1.60 5.99 15.89
N SER A 299 2.07 7.02 15.19
CA SER A 299 3.50 7.18 14.89
C SER A 299 4.33 7.34 16.17
N ALA A 300 3.94 8.26 17.06
CA ALA A 300 4.73 8.63 18.23
C ALA A 300 4.74 7.56 19.34
N ASP A 301 3.58 6.95 19.63
CA ASP A 301 3.46 6.00 20.74
C ASP A 301 3.92 4.59 20.36
N MET A 302 3.76 4.20 19.08
CA MET A 302 4.00 2.83 18.60
C MET A 302 5.18 2.72 17.61
N GLY A 303 5.87 3.82 17.30
CA GLY A 303 6.99 3.82 16.34
C GLY A 303 6.54 3.51 14.90
N LEU A 304 5.25 3.69 14.58
CA LEU A 304 4.71 3.41 13.24
C LEU A 304 5.09 4.52 12.27
N HIS A 305 6.35 4.52 11.83
CA HIS A 305 6.90 5.55 10.96
C HIS A 305 7.85 4.92 9.94
N LEU A 306 7.76 5.30 8.66
CA LEU A 306 8.53 4.66 7.58
C LEU A 306 10.05 4.78 7.75
N MET A 307 10.50 5.84 8.42
CA MET A 307 11.90 6.08 8.76
C MET A 307 12.28 5.67 10.19
N GLU A 308 11.36 5.09 10.96
CA GLU A 308 11.71 4.48 12.25
C GLU A 308 12.43 3.17 11.96
N THR A 309 13.73 3.14 12.23
CA THR A 309 14.58 1.97 12.00
C THR A 309 15.00 1.39 13.33
N GLU A 310 14.48 0.22 13.68
CA GLU A 310 15.09 -0.58 14.74
C GLU A 310 16.31 -1.29 14.15
N ALA A 311 17.50 -1.01 14.68
CA ALA A 311 18.76 -1.59 14.22
C ALA A 311 18.88 -3.07 14.64
N PHE A 312 18.09 -3.92 14.00
CA PHE A 312 18.31 -5.36 14.03
C PHE A 312 19.08 -5.74 12.76
N GLY A 313 20.32 -6.19 12.91
CA GLY A 313 21.00 -6.88 11.81
C GLY A 313 20.14 -8.02 11.27
N SER A 314 20.46 -8.50 10.07
CA SER A 314 19.81 -9.70 9.52
C SER A 314 19.87 -10.84 10.54
N ARG A 315 18.70 -11.28 11.01
CA ARG A 315 18.55 -12.51 11.79
C ARG A 315 18.31 -13.73 10.90
N ALA A 316 18.52 -13.59 9.59
CA ALA A 316 18.22 -14.65 8.63
C ALA A 316 19.20 -15.82 8.76
N LEU A 317 20.47 -15.53 9.07
CA LEU A 317 21.43 -16.55 9.48
C LEU A 317 21.28 -16.82 10.97
N ARG A 318 20.90 -18.04 11.32
CA ARG A 318 20.82 -18.51 12.71
C ARG A 318 22.19 -18.96 13.22
N GLY A 319 22.98 -19.59 12.35
CA GLY A 319 24.34 -19.99 12.63
C GLY A 319 24.94 -20.83 11.52
N VAL A 320 26.27 -20.88 11.51
CA VAL A 320 27.05 -21.86 10.75
C VAL A 320 27.81 -22.68 11.78
N ARG A 321 27.68 -24.01 11.72
CA ARG A 321 28.34 -24.92 12.67
C ARG A 321 28.85 -26.16 11.96
N ASP A 322 29.96 -26.69 12.44
CA ASP A 322 30.47 -27.98 11.99
C ASP A 322 29.92 -29.09 12.91
N ASP A 323 29.50 -30.20 12.31
CA ASP A 323 28.94 -31.38 12.97
C ASP A 323 29.53 -32.63 12.33
N GLY A 324 30.62 -33.15 12.93
CA GLY A 324 31.41 -34.22 12.34
C GLY A 324 32.03 -33.78 11.01
N ASP A 325 31.68 -34.48 9.93
CA ASP A 325 32.19 -34.24 8.58
C ASP A 325 31.26 -33.31 7.75
N LEU A 326 30.33 -32.62 8.40
CA LEU A 326 29.34 -31.73 7.78
C LEU A 326 29.49 -30.30 8.32
N THR A 327 29.31 -29.30 7.46
CA THR A 327 29.02 -27.92 7.88
C THR A 327 27.54 -27.65 7.67
N ILE A 328 26.83 -27.21 8.71
CA ILE A 328 25.40 -26.91 8.68
C ILE A 328 25.20 -25.40 8.76
N VAL A 329 24.52 -24.86 7.76
CA VAL A 329 24.12 -23.46 7.62
C VAL A 329 22.63 -23.38 7.95
N GLU A 330 22.30 -22.85 9.12
CA GLU A 330 20.91 -22.73 9.58
C GLU A 330 20.34 -21.36 9.21
N LEU A 331 19.28 -21.35 8.40
CA LEU A 331 18.56 -20.14 8.00
C LEU A 331 17.19 -20.04 8.70
N GLN A 332 16.70 -18.82 8.90
CA GLN A 332 15.39 -18.57 9.52
C GLN A 332 14.73 -17.26 9.05
N GLY A 333 13.44 -17.11 9.31
CA GLY A 333 12.70 -15.88 9.02
C GLY A 333 12.56 -15.61 7.51
N VAL A 334 12.44 -14.34 7.13
CA VAL A 334 12.41 -13.94 5.71
C VAL A 334 13.83 -13.63 5.24
N VAL A 335 14.32 -14.41 4.26
CA VAL A 335 15.64 -14.21 3.66
C VAL A 335 15.57 -13.12 2.58
N ASN A 336 15.91 -11.90 2.98
CA ASN A 336 16.01 -10.73 2.10
C ASN A 336 17.47 -10.47 1.66
N PHE A 337 17.76 -9.29 1.09
CA PHE A 337 19.12 -8.91 0.70
C PHE A 337 20.11 -8.97 1.88
N VAL A 338 19.83 -8.28 2.99
CA VAL A 338 20.69 -8.30 4.20
C VAL A 338 20.77 -9.72 4.77
N GLY A 339 19.66 -10.45 4.67
CA GLY A 339 19.54 -11.89 4.92
C GLY A 339 20.64 -12.71 4.27
N ALA A 340 20.62 -12.65 2.94
CA ALA A 340 21.53 -13.42 2.10
C ALA A 340 22.96 -12.86 2.09
N GLU A 341 23.14 -11.55 2.27
CA GLU A 341 24.46 -10.94 2.41
C GLU A 341 25.17 -11.45 3.67
N GLY A 342 24.50 -11.46 4.83
CA GLY A 342 25.06 -12.03 6.05
C GLY A 342 25.34 -13.54 5.96
N LEU A 343 24.55 -14.27 5.17
CA LEU A 343 24.86 -15.66 4.82
C LEU A 343 26.18 -15.74 4.03
N LEU A 344 26.33 -14.95 2.97
CA LEU A 344 27.54 -14.98 2.13
C LEU A 344 28.79 -14.52 2.89
N ASP A 345 28.67 -13.47 3.72
CA ASP A 345 29.75 -12.99 4.60
C ASP A 345 30.17 -14.07 5.61
N SER A 346 29.20 -14.78 6.19
CA SER A 346 29.51 -15.88 7.11
C SER A 346 30.15 -17.08 6.41
N LEU A 347 29.78 -17.39 5.17
CA LEU A 347 30.41 -18.47 4.41
C LEU A 347 31.87 -18.10 4.06
N ASP A 348 32.11 -16.86 3.63
CA ASP A 348 33.46 -16.35 3.34
C ASP A 348 34.35 -16.31 4.58
N SER A 349 33.78 -15.96 5.73
CA SER A 349 34.49 -15.92 7.01
C SER A 349 34.73 -17.31 7.63
N HIS A 350 33.74 -18.21 7.55
CA HIS A 350 33.85 -19.56 8.15
C HIS A 350 34.75 -20.48 7.33
N GLN A 351 34.77 -20.31 6.00
CA GLN A 351 35.51 -21.15 5.04
C GLN A 351 35.35 -22.64 5.35
N PRO A 352 34.15 -23.21 5.11
CA PRO A 352 33.87 -24.61 5.44
C PRO A 352 34.99 -25.53 4.99
N SER A 353 35.57 -26.30 5.91
CA SER A 353 36.64 -27.26 5.60
C SER A 353 36.11 -28.69 5.39
N THR A 354 34.83 -28.89 5.64
CA THR A 354 34.13 -30.17 5.53
C THR A 354 33.81 -30.50 4.07
N ALA A 355 33.70 -31.79 3.74
CA ALA A 355 33.39 -32.21 2.38
C ALA A 355 31.95 -31.86 1.97
N THR A 356 31.05 -31.71 2.94
CA THR A 356 29.62 -31.53 2.70
C THR A 356 29.08 -30.34 3.48
N VAL A 357 28.38 -29.44 2.79
CA VAL A 357 27.71 -28.29 3.38
C VAL A 357 26.19 -28.43 3.23
N ILE A 358 25.45 -28.38 4.33
CA ILE A 358 24.00 -28.50 4.38
C ILE A 358 23.37 -27.14 4.68
N PHE A 359 22.44 -26.71 3.85
CA PHE A 359 21.60 -25.55 4.11
C PHE A 359 20.27 -26.01 4.72
N ASP A 360 20.01 -25.63 5.96
CA ASP A 360 18.74 -25.89 6.64
C ASP A 360 17.82 -24.69 6.54
N THR A 361 16.75 -24.83 5.76
CA THR A 361 15.70 -23.81 5.58
C THR A 361 14.41 -24.15 6.33
N SER A 362 14.44 -25.10 7.27
CA SER A 362 13.27 -25.54 8.03
C SER A 362 12.58 -24.43 8.83
N ARG A 363 13.32 -23.36 9.16
CA ARG A 363 12.81 -22.19 9.89
C ARG A 363 12.64 -20.95 9.00
N VAL A 364 12.81 -21.09 7.69
CA VAL A 364 12.62 -19.99 6.75
C VAL A 364 11.14 -19.83 6.46
N ASP A 365 10.65 -18.61 6.63
CA ASP A 365 9.27 -18.26 6.32
C ASP A 365 9.11 -18.05 4.81
N ASP A 366 10.03 -17.30 4.19
CA ASP A 366 10.04 -16.98 2.76
C ASP A 366 11.42 -16.49 2.25
N PHE A 367 11.63 -16.54 0.94
CA PHE A 367 12.76 -15.90 0.25
C PHE A 367 12.28 -14.77 -0.65
N THR A 368 12.90 -13.60 -0.56
CA THR A 368 12.74 -12.58 -1.61
C THR A 368 13.46 -13.03 -2.90
N ASP A 369 13.10 -12.49 -4.06
CA ASP A 369 13.79 -12.81 -5.32
C ASP A 369 15.31 -12.55 -5.28
N VAL A 370 15.72 -11.51 -4.55
CA VAL A 370 17.14 -11.18 -4.34
C VAL A 370 17.77 -12.17 -3.37
N GLY A 371 17.14 -12.41 -2.22
CA GLY A 371 17.63 -13.36 -1.21
C GLY A 371 17.78 -14.78 -1.77
N ARG A 372 16.80 -15.24 -2.55
CA ARG A 372 16.84 -16.53 -3.28
C ARG A 372 18.05 -16.60 -4.21
N ARG A 373 18.21 -15.61 -5.10
CA ARG A 373 19.33 -15.59 -6.07
C ARG A 373 20.69 -15.59 -5.39
N MET A 374 20.84 -14.80 -4.32
CA MET A 374 22.09 -14.71 -3.56
C MET A 374 22.39 -16.00 -2.78
N ALA A 375 21.38 -16.62 -2.16
CA ALA A 375 21.56 -17.89 -1.46
C ALA A 375 21.97 -19.02 -2.41
N LEU A 376 21.32 -19.10 -3.58
CA LEU A 376 21.67 -20.08 -4.62
C LEU A 376 23.08 -19.84 -5.19
N GLU A 377 23.47 -18.58 -5.39
CA GLU A 377 24.85 -18.25 -5.79
C GLU A 377 25.87 -18.66 -4.72
N GLY A 378 25.55 -18.50 -3.44
CA GLY A 378 26.39 -18.99 -2.33
C GLY A 378 26.57 -20.51 -2.37
N MET A 379 25.48 -21.25 -2.55
CA MET A 379 25.52 -22.71 -2.75
C MET A 379 26.36 -23.10 -3.97
N ARG A 380 26.20 -22.39 -5.09
CA ARG A 380 26.98 -22.63 -6.32
C ARG A 380 28.47 -22.49 -6.10
N ARG A 381 28.90 -21.43 -5.40
CA ARG A 381 30.33 -21.21 -5.12
C ARG A 381 30.94 -22.32 -4.29
N LEU A 382 30.22 -22.82 -3.29
CA LEU A 382 30.66 -23.99 -2.52
C LEU A 382 30.82 -25.24 -3.41
N VAL A 383 29.93 -25.46 -4.38
CA VAL A 383 30.08 -26.54 -5.37
C VAL A 383 31.35 -26.34 -6.22
N LEU A 384 31.62 -25.11 -6.67
CA LEU A 384 32.81 -24.78 -7.45
C LEU A 384 34.10 -24.94 -6.65
N ASP A 385 34.05 -24.69 -5.34
CA ASP A 385 35.16 -24.90 -4.40
C ASP A 385 35.36 -26.39 -4.04
N GLY A 386 34.47 -27.27 -4.52
CA GLY A 386 34.60 -28.72 -4.41
C GLY A 386 33.77 -29.37 -3.30
N HIS A 387 32.87 -28.62 -2.65
CA HIS A 387 31.97 -29.16 -1.63
C HIS A 387 30.76 -29.85 -2.25
N SER A 388 30.27 -30.90 -1.58
CA SER A 388 28.93 -31.44 -1.82
C SER A 388 27.91 -30.57 -1.08
N VAL A 389 26.91 -30.02 -1.78
CA VAL A 389 25.93 -29.11 -1.16
C VAL A 389 24.56 -29.77 -1.07
N GLY A 390 24.01 -29.84 0.14
CA GLY A 390 22.68 -30.39 0.44
C GLY A 390 21.70 -29.33 0.92
N LEU A 391 20.40 -29.58 0.73
CA LEU A 391 19.31 -28.69 1.14
C LEU A 391 18.27 -29.45 1.96
N ILE A 392 17.96 -28.94 3.16
CA ILE A 392 16.83 -29.36 3.98
C ILE A 392 15.73 -28.30 3.81
N ASP A 393 14.74 -28.59 2.97
CA ASP A 393 13.64 -27.65 2.67
C ASP A 393 12.24 -28.30 2.78
N PRO A 394 11.84 -28.72 3.99
CA PRO A 394 10.56 -29.38 4.21
C PRO A 394 9.36 -28.48 3.86
N GLY A 395 9.56 -27.16 3.89
CA GLY A 395 8.56 -26.15 3.56
C GLY A 395 8.47 -25.79 2.08
N ARG A 396 9.33 -26.36 1.22
CA ARG A 396 9.48 -26.01 -0.21
C ARG A 396 9.60 -24.50 -0.44
N LYS A 397 10.39 -23.83 0.40
CA LYS A 397 10.66 -22.39 0.35
C LYS A 397 11.65 -22.01 -0.75
N LEU A 398 12.44 -22.97 -1.22
CA LEU A 398 13.30 -22.89 -2.40
C LEU A 398 12.86 -23.93 -3.44
N PRO A 399 11.68 -23.75 -4.07
CA PRO A 399 11.26 -24.66 -5.12
C PRO A 399 12.26 -24.59 -6.29
N GLU A 400 12.57 -25.75 -6.85
CA GLU A 400 13.49 -25.93 -7.99
C GLU A 400 14.82 -25.15 -7.84
N PRO A 401 15.68 -25.55 -6.89
CA PRO A 401 16.91 -24.83 -6.55
C PRO A 401 18.01 -25.05 -7.59
N ASP A 402 17.80 -24.57 -8.82
CA ASP A 402 18.84 -24.50 -9.85
C ASP A 402 19.89 -23.45 -9.46
N LEU A 403 21.15 -23.88 -9.41
CA LEU A 403 22.29 -23.03 -9.05
C LEU A 403 22.75 -22.12 -10.22
N GLY A 404 22.08 -22.18 -11.37
CA GLY A 404 22.30 -21.30 -12.52
C GLY A 404 23.12 -21.94 -13.66
N ASP A 405 23.51 -23.19 -13.51
CA ASP A 405 24.17 -24.03 -14.54
C ASP A 405 23.52 -25.42 -14.68
N GLY A 406 22.31 -25.59 -14.14
CA GLY A 406 21.58 -26.85 -14.15
C GLY A 406 21.99 -27.81 -13.02
N THR A 407 23.02 -27.49 -12.24
CA THR A 407 23.31 -28.21 -10.99
C THR A 407 22.31 -27.84 -9.89
N ARG A 408 22.09 -28.77 -8.97
CA ARG A 408 21.13 -28.63 -7.87
C ARG A 408 21.74 -29.21 -6.59
N PRO A 409 21.46 -28.62 -5.41
CA PRO A 409 21.80 -29.26 -4.15
C PRO A 409 21.05 -30.60 -4.04
N PHE A 410 21.67 -31.59 -3.39
CA PHE A 410 20.98 -32.84 -3.10
C PHE A 410 19.97 -32.65 -1.98
N ASP A 411 18.90 -33.45 -1.98
CA ASP A 411 17.91 -33.42 -0.91
C ASP A 411 18.49 -34.06 0.35
N ALA A 412 18.58 -33.28 1.43
CA ALA A 412 19.12 -33.70 2.73
C ALA A 412 18.02 -33.86 3.80
N THR A 413 16.75 -33.86 3.38
CA THR A 413 15.60 -33.92 4.30
C THR A 413 15.39 -35.32 4.92
N GLU A 414 16.04 -36.36 4.38
CA GLU A 414 15.94 -37.77 4.82
C GLU A 414 17.15 -38.27 5.61
#